data_AF-A0A5R8LAN2-F1
#
_entry.id   AF-A0A5R8LAN2-F1
#
_cell.length_a   1.000
_cell.length_b   1.000
_cell.length_c   1.000
_cell.angle_alpha   90.00
_cell.angle_beta   90.00
_cell.angle_gamma   90.00
#
_symmetry.space_group_name_H-M   'P 1'
#
loop_
_entity.id
_entity.type
_entity.pdbx_description
1 polymer ?
#
loop_
_entity_poly.entity_id
_entity_poly.type
_entity_poly.pdbx_seq_one_letter_code
_entity_poly.pdbx_strand_id
1 'polypeptide(L)'
;MTDYDDLAARAEAGQLQVKAGTVRRGPAAAQEAQQLLLAATGADNLNDAVTIARGRPRLDGSGTVAVTWKVRATESLDREVRTVAKARGVTVSQLVREAVANYVHPTEANAPALRP
;
A
#
# COMPACT_ATOMS: atom_id res chain seq x y z
N MET A 1 -9.92 46.27 27.85
CA MET A 1 -9.38 46.41 26.48
C MET A 1 -8.07 45.64 26.47
N THR A 2 -8.03 44.49 25.81
CA THR A 2 -6.85 43.61 25.81
C THR A 2 -5.78 44.25 24.93
N ASP A 3 -4.58 44.45 25.48
CA ASP A 3 -3.46 45.02 24.74
C ASP A 3 -2.90 43.96 23.77
N TYR A 4 -3.21 44.14 22.49
CA TYR A 4 -2.82 43.20 21.44
C TYR A 4 -1.32 43.31 21.11
N ASP A 5 -0.67 44.43 21.43
CA ASP A 5 0.74 44.64 21.14
C ASP A 5 1.62 43.86 22.15
N ASP A 6 1.25 43.84 23.44
CA ASP A 6 1.89 42.95 24.44
C ASP A 6 1.76 41.48 24.04
N LEU A 7 0.57 41.07 23.58
CA LEU A 7 0.33 39.70 23.14
C LEU A 7 1.19 39.34 21.92
N ALA A 8 1.33 40.25 20.95
CA ALA A 8 2.15 40.06 19.78
C ALA A 8 3.64 39.92 20.14
N ALA A 9 4.17 40.84 20.97
CA ALA A 9 5.55 40.79 21.43
C ALA A 9 5.89 39.47 22.15
N ARG A 10 4.98 38.97 22.98
CA ARG A 10 5.14 37.68 23.68
C ARG A 10 5.07 36.48 22.74
N ALA A 11 4.26 36.55 21.69
CA ALA A 11 4.20 35.51 20.67
C ALA A 11 5.52 35.42 19.90
N GLU A 12 6.06 36.56 19.47
CA GLU A 12 7.34 36.65 18.74
C GLU A 12 8.53 36.21 19.61
N ALA A 13 8.51 36.56 20.91
CA ALA A 13 9.50 36.11 21.87
C ALA A 13 9.38 34.62 22.24
N GLY A 14 8.42 33.88 21.67
CA GLY A 14 8.20 32.46 21.95
C GLY A 14 7.71 32.16 23.37
N GLN A 15 7.16 33.16 24.07
CA GLN A 15 6.72 33.06 25.47
C GLN A 15 5.30 32.51 25.61
N LEU A 16 4.61 32.27 24.50
CA LEU A 16 3.29 31.65 24.48
C LEU A 16 3.39 30.14 24.32
N GLN A 17 2.75 29.40 25.22
CA GLN A 17 2.65 27.95 25.11
C GLN A 17 1.46 27.57 24.22
N VAL A 18 1.71 26.65 23.29
CA VAL A 18 0.66 26.05 22.47
C VAL A 18 -0.19 25.13 23.35
N LYS A 19 -1.50 25.33 23.34
CA LYS A 19 -2.43 24.47 24.08
C LYS A 19 -2.35 23.03 23.54
N ALA A 20 -2.39 22.06 24.45
CA ALA A 20 -2.44 20.65 24.07
C ALA A 20 -3.64 20.37 23.14
N GLY A 21 -3.38 19.66 22.04
CA GLY A 21 -4.39 19.37 21.01
C GLY A 21 -4.54 20.46 19.94
N THR A 22 -3.82 21.58 20.02
CA THR A 22 -3.77 22.56 18.92
C THR A 22 -3.03 21.95 17.73
N VAL A 23 -3.72 21.86 16.59
CA VAL A 23 -3.15 21.38 15.33
C VAL A 23 -2.15 22.40 14.80
N ARG A 24 -0.87 22.00 14.70
CA ARG A 24 0.18 22.79 14.05
C ARG A 24 0.17 22.50 12.55
N ARG A 25 0.31 23.54 11.73
CA ARG A 25 0.33 23.44 10.26
C ARG A 25 1.58 24.12 9.71
N GLY A 26 1.95 23.76 8.48
CA GLY A 26 3.11 24.33 7.77
C GLY A 26 4.29 23.37 7.66
N PRO A 27 5.32 23.74 6.89
CA PRO A 27 6.43 22.85 6.53
C PRO A 27 7.26 22.41 7.75
N ALA A 28 7.54 23.32 8.69
CA ALA A 28 8.27 22.99 9.91
C ALA A 28 7.51 21.98 10.79
N ALA A 29 6.21 22.16 10.95
CA ALA A 29 5.36 21.22 11.68
C ALA A 29 5.28 19.85 10.98
N ALA A 30 5.27 19.82 9.64
CA ALA A 30 5.27 18.59 8.87
C ALA A 30 6.60 17.82 9.03
N GLN A 31 7.74 18.51 9.03
CA GLN A 31 9.05 17.89 9.26
C GLN A 31 9.16 17.30 10.67
N GLU A 32 8.73 18.05 11.69
CA GLU A 32 8.71 17.59 13.07
C GLU A 32 7.80 16.36 13.24
N ALA A 33 6.61 16.38 12.64
CA ALA A 33 5.69 15.25 12.65
C ALA A 33 6.28 14.00 11.98
N GLN A 34 6.99 14.16 10.85
CA GLN A 34 7.65 13.05 10.16
C GLN A 34 8.75 12.42 11.02
N GLN A 35 9.58 13.24 11.68
CA GLN A 35 10.64 12.75 12.56
C GLN A 35 10.08 11.99 13.76
N LEU A 36 9.04 12.53 14.40
CA LEU A 36 8.37 11.85 15.51
C LEU A 36 7.73 10.53 15.09
N LEU A 37 7.13 10.48 13.88
CA LEU A 37 6.52 9.27 13.35
C LEU A 37 7.56 8.18 13.07
N LEU A 38 8.70 8.54 12.46
CA LEU A 38 9.80 7.60 12.20
C LEU A 38 10.40 7.09 13.52
N ALA A 39 10.66 7.98 14.47
CA ALA A 39 11.21 7.62 15.79
C ALA A 39 10.28 6.70 16.58
N ALA A 40 8.96 6.96 16.54
CA ALA A 40 7.97 6.16 17.26
C ALA A 40 7.75 4.76 16.63
N THR A 41 7.97 4.62 15.33
CA THR A 41 7.72 3.37 14.59
C THR A 41 8.97 2.55 14.31
N GLY A 42 10.16 3.16 14.40
CA GLY A 42 11.43 2.53 14.05
C GLY A 42 11.62 2.26 12.56
N ALA A 43 10.86 2.93 11.70
CA ALA A 43 10.89 2.73 10.25
C ALA A 43 11.99 3.55 9.57
N ASP A 44 12.56 3.01 8.48
CA ASP A 44 13.60 3.68 7.68
C ASP A 44 13.03 4.73 6.71
N ASN A 45 11.72 4.67 6.42
CA ASN A 45 11.05 5.60 5.52
C ASN A 45 9.61 5.91 5.97
N LEU A 46 9.07 7.02 5.44
CA LEU A 46 7.78 7.55 5.85
C LEU A 46 6.59 6.63 5.51
N ASN A 47 6.66 5.91 4.38
CA ASN A 47 5.58 5.01 3.98
C ASN A 47 5.44 3.83 4.95
N ASP A 48 6.57 3.26 5.36
CA ASP A 48 6.60 2.18 6.35
C ASP A 48 6.17 2.68 7.73
N ALA A 49 6.58 3.89 8.10
CA ALA A 49 6.15 4.54 9.34
C ALA A 49 4.63 4.73 9.39
N VAL A 50 4.02 5.21 8.31
CA VAL A 50 2.56 5.37 8.20
C VAL A 50 1.86 4.00 8.27
N THR A 51 2.41 2.99 7.62
CA THR A 51 1.87 1.62 7.64
C THR A 51 1.90 1.02 9.04
N ILE A 52 2.98 1.22 9.79
CA ILE A 52 3.13 0.72 11.16
C ILE A 52 2.22 1.49 12.12
N ALA A 53 2.21 2.83 12.04
CA ALA A 53 1.42 3.68 12.92
C ALA A 53 -0.10 3.53 12.74
N ARG A 54 -0.56 3.23 11.52
CA ARG A 54 -1.97 2.90 11.25
C ARG A 54 -2.35 1.48 11.70
N GLY A 55 -1.40 0.73 12.27
CA GLY A 55 -1.48 -0.70 12.51
C GLY A 55 -1.11 -1.44 11.23
N ARG A 56 -0.18 -2.40 11.33
CA ARG A 56 0.21 -3.27 10.21
C ARG A 56 -1.08 -3.76 9.53
N PRO A 57 -1.33 -3.41 8.26
CA PRO A 57 -2.43 -3.98 7.53
C PRO A 57 -2.29 -5.48 7.61
N ARG A 58 -3.32 -6.10 8.16
CA ARG A 58 -3.59 -7.50 7.94
C ARG A 58 -3.42 -7.75 6.43
N LEU A 59 -2.56 -8.68 6.03
CA LEU A 59 -2.44 -9.09 4.62
C LEU A 59 -3.79 -9.55 4.04
N ASP A 60 -4.76 -9.78 4.92
CA ASP A 60 -6.17 -10.11 4.71
C ASP A 60 -7.15 -8.90 4.71
N GLY A 61 -6.67 -7.67 4.93
CA GLY A 61 -7.49 -6.45 4.99
C GLY A 61 -7.89 -5.86 3.62
N SER A 62 -7.26 -6.33 2.54
CA SER A 62 -7.84 -6.35 1.20
C SER A 62 -8.17 -7.79 0.91
N GLY A 63 -9.25 -8.30 1.51
CA GLY A 63 -9.91 -9.46 0.94
C GLY A 63 -10.49 -9.01 -0.40
N THR A 64 -9.67 -8.92 -1.46
CA THR A 64 -10.18 -9.02 -2.82
C THR A 64 -11.07 -10.25 -2.81
N VAL A 65 -12.38 -10.05 -2.98
CA VAL A 65 -13.35 -11.14 -2.98
C VAL A 65 -12.82 -12.17 -3.97
N ALA A 66 -12.35 -13.31 -3.45
CA ALA A 66 -11.77 -14.35 -4.28
C ALA A 66 -12.93 -15.02 -5.03
N VAL A 67 -13.19 -14.55 -6.25
CA VAL A 67 -14.20 -15.15 -7.13
C VAL A 67 -13.67 -16.49 -7.60
N THR A 68 -14.42 -17.56 -7.29
CA THR A 68 -14.07 -18.91 -7.73
C THR A 68 -14.65 -19.18 -9.12
N TRP A 69 -13.80 -19.54 -10.07
CA TRP A 69 -14.23 -19.98 -11.40
C TRP A 69 -14.35 -21.51 -11.45
N LYS A 70 -15.53 -22.00 -11.83
CA LYS A 70 -15.72 -23.43 -12.15
C LYS A 70 -15.63 -23.61 -13.66
N VAL A 71 -14.50 -24.15 -14.13
CA VAL A 71 -14.24 -24.40 -15.55
C VAL A 71 -13.95 -25.89 -15.74
N ARG A 72 -14.47 -26.48 -16.82
CA ARG A 72 -14.11 -27.85 -17.20
C ARG A 72 -12.83 -27.84 -18.02
N ALA A 73 -11.87 -28.64 -17.63
CA ALA A 73 -10.66 -28.91 -18.39
C ALA A 73 -10.68 -30.34 -18.94
N THR A 74 -9.98 -30.57 -20.04
CA THR A 74 -9.71 -31.93 -20.51
C THR A 74 -8.70 -32.59 -19.57
N GLU A 75 -8.73 -33.93 -19.51
CA GLU A 75 -7.77 -34.69 -18.68
C GLU A 75 -6.32 -34.46 -19.11
N SER A 76 -6.08 -34.33 -20.43
CA SER A 76 -4.76 -34.01 -20.97
C SER A 76 -4.25 -32.66 -20.46
N LEU A 77 -5.10 -31.64 -20.44
CA LEU A 77 -4.73 -30.30 -20.00
C LEU A 77 -4.43 -30.26 -18.50
N ASP A 78 -5.21 -30.94 -17.66
CA ASP A 78 -4.93 -31.03 -16.22
C ASP A 78 -3.54 -31.67 -15.95
N ARG A 79 -3.22 -32.75 -16.69
CA ARG A 79 -1.93 -33.44 -16.56
C ARG A 79 -0.74 -32.56 -16.94
N GLU A 80 -0.86 -31.85 -18.06
CA GLU A 80 0.18 -30.92 -18.54
C GLU A 80 0.38 -29.77 -17.54
N VAL A 81 -0.72 -29.14 -17.11
CA VAL A 81 -0.70 -28.02 -16.15
C VAL A 81 -0.06 -28.44 -14.82
N ARG A 82 -0.37 -29.63 -14.30
CA ARG A 82 0.26 -30.16 -13.08
C ARG A 82 1.75 -30.40 -13.24
N THR A 83 2.17 -30.90 -14.40
CA THR A 83 3.58 -31.15 -14.71
C THR A 83 4.35 -29.83 -14.73
N VAL A 84 3.81 -28.80 -15.40
CA VAL A 84 4.42 -27.46 -15.46
C VAL A 84 4.46 -26.81 -14.08
N ALA A 85 3.36 -26.87 -13.32
CA ALA A 85 3.27 -26.31 -11.98
C ALA A 85 4.31 -26.93 -11.04
N LYS A 86 4.46 -28.27 -11.07
CA LYS A 86 5.46 -29.00 -10.29
C LYS A 86 6.88 -28.60 -10.69
N ALA A 87 7.18 -28.52 -11.98
CA ALA A 87 8.50 -28.14 -12.47
C ALA A 87 8.89 -26.69 -12.06
N ARG A 88 7.90 -25.79 -11.95
CA ARG A 88 8.10 -24.39 -11.54
C ARG A 88 8.00 -24.15 -10.03
N GLY A 89 7.60 -25.15 -9.24
CA GLY A 89 7.38 -24.99 -7.80
C GLY A 89 6.21 -24.07 -7.43
N VAL A 90 5.24 -23.90 -8.33
CA VAL A 90 4.06 -23.04 -8.12
C VAL A 90 2.77 -23.87 -8.02
N THR A 91 1.71 -23.28 -7.50
CA THR A 91 0.39 -23.94 -7.47
C THR A 91 -0.29 -23.88 -8.85
N VAL A 92 -1.16 -24.85 -9.14
CA VAL A 92 -1.96 -24.86 -10.37
C VAL A 92 -2.80 -23.58 -10.48
N SER A 93 -3.43 -23.14 -9.39
CA SER A 93 -4.22 -21.91 -9.38
C SER A 93 -3.39 -20.66 -9.67
N GLN A 94 -2.15 -20.60 -9.18
CA GLN A 94 -1.23 -19.51 -9.52
C GLN A 94 -0.87 -19.53 -11.00
N LEU A 95 -0.50 -20.70 -11.53
CA LEU A 95 -0.18 -20.86 -12.94
C LEU A 95 -1.34 -20.43 -13.85
N VAL A 96 -2.57 -20.82 -13.50
CA VAL A 96 -3.79 -20.42 -14.23
C VAL A 96 -4.03 -18.91 -14.14
N ARG A 97 -3.86 -18.29 -12.96
CA ARG A 97 -3.99 -16.85 -12.81
C ARG A 97 -2.98 -16.08 -13.67
N GLU A 98 -1.71 -16.49 -13.65
CA GLU A 98 -0.66 -15.88 -14.47
C GLU A 98 -0.95 -16.03 -15.97
N ALA A 99 -1.36 -17.22 -16.41
CA ALA A 99 -1.71 -17.46 -17.81
C ALA A 99 -2.89 -16.60 -18.28
N VAL A 100 -3.96 -16.51 -17.47
CA VAL A 100 -5.13 -15.69 -17.80
C VAL A 100 -4.80 -14.20 -17.76
N ALA A 101 -4.02 -13.74 -16.78
CA ALA A 101 -3.58 -12.35 -16.70
C ALA A 101 -2.76 -11.96 -17.94
N ASN A 102 -1.83 -12.81 -18.38
CA ASN A 102 -1.04 -12.58 -19.58
C ASN A 102 -1.89 -12.59 -20.86
N TYR A 103 -2.98 -13.37 -20.89
CA TYR A 103 -3.89 -13.40 -22.03
C TYR A 103 -4.76 -12.14 -22.12
N VAL A 104 -5.26 -11.62 -20.99
CA VAL A 104 -6.13 -10.43 -20.94
C VAL A 104 -5.32 -9.13 -21.04
N HIS A 105 -4.12 -9.11 -20.47
CA HIS A 105 -3.18 -8.00 -20.53
C HIS A 105 -1.92 -8.44 -21.27
N PRO A 106 -1.99 -8.63 -22.60
CA PRO A 106 -0.81 -8.95 -23.37
C PRO A 106 0.19 -7.80 -23.20
N THR A 107 1.29 -8.09 -22.51
CA THR A 107 2.48 -7.24 -22.60
C THR A 107 2.95 -7.35 -24.06
N GLU A 108 3.46 -6.27 -24.66
CA GLU A 108 3.77 -6.20 -26.12
C GLU A 108 4.56 -7.40 -26.69
N ALA A 109 5.28 -8.14 -25.84
CA ALA A 109 5.98 -9.37 -26.18
C ALA A 109 5.08 -10.61 -26.47
N ASN A 110 3.77 -10.56 -26.20
CA ASN A 110 2.90 -11.74 -26.25
C ASN A 110 1.47 -11.43 -26.72
N ALA A 111 1.32 -10.52 -27.69
CA ALA A 111 0.02 -10.21 -28.29
C ALA A 111 -0.50 -11.40 -29.12
N PRO A 112 -1.61 -12.06 -28.75
CA PRO A 112 -2.24 -13.04 -29.63
C PRO A 112 -2.84 -12.33 -30.84
N ALA A 113 -2.59 -12.85 -32.04
CA ALA A 113 -3.26 -12.39 -33.26
C ALA A 113 -4.77 -12.59 -33.11
N LEU A 114 -5.48 -11.48 -32.87
CA LEU A 114 -6.93 -11.43 -32.91
C LEU A 114 -7.38 -11.87 -34.31
N ARG A 115 -8.07 -13.02 -34.41
CA ARG A 115 -8.78 -13.40 -35.63
C ARG A 115 -10.14 -12.72 -35.65
N PRO A 116 -10.60 -12.24 -36.83
CA PRO A 116 -11.88 -11.56 -37.00
C PRO A 116 -13.09 -12.49 -36.76
#